data_AF-A0A2E2HC57-F1
#
_entry.id   AF-A0A2E2HC57-F1
#
_cell.length_a   1.000
_cell.length_b   1.000
_cell.length_c   1.000
_cell.angle_alpha   90.00
_cell.angle_beta   90.00
_cell.angle_gamma   90.00
#
_symmetry.space_group_name_H-M   'P 1'
#
loop_
_entity.id
_entity.type
_entity.pdbx_description
1 polymer ?
#
loop_
_entity_poly.entity_id
_entity_poly.type
_entity_poly.pdbx_seq_one_letter_code
_entity_poly.pdbx_strand_id
1 'polypeptide(L)'
;MYTQEFIDICRLKLEKGIQKFDLELGIVSHIENNAYHLVAVQDPSNTFSANDTFPLGDTYCREVINRAASVAIPKENEDRDIKNHPLYTGMPLEAYISSPILYQGRIWGTINFSSRQGRAAFTQDDIYFNERLAADIASSLYAAEKITGKKNYE
;
A
#
# COMPACT_ATOMS: atom_id res chain seq x y z
N MET A 1 12.52 -3.67 13.38
CA MET A 1 11.25 -4.40 13.67
C MET A 1 10.27 -3.38 14.23
N TYR A 2 9.07 -3.29 13.66
CA TYR A 2 8.09 -2.27 14.02
C TYR A 2 7.47 -2.49 15.41
N THR A 3 7.09 -1.42 16.09
CA THR A 3 6.34 -1.52 17.35
C THR A 3 4.93 -2.05 17.10
N GLN A 4 4.35 -2.73 18.10
CA GLN A 4 2.98 -3.24 17.99
C GLN A 4 1.97 -2.10 17.74
N GLU A 5 2.16 -0.97 18.42
CA GLU A 5 1.35 0.24 18.25
C GLU A 5 1.33 0.74 16.80
N PHE A 6 2.50 0.79 16.14
CA PHE A 6 2.58 1.19 14.74
C PHE A 6 1.84 0.20 13.82
N ILE A 7 2.01 -1.10 14.05
CA ILE A 7 1.32 -2.14 13.29
C ILE A 7 -0.20 -2.05 13.46
N ASP A 8 -0.68 -1.77 14.67
CA ASP A 8 -2.12 -1.63 14.95
C ASP A 8 -2.71 -0.39 14.25
N ILE A 9 -1.95 0.71 14.19
CA ILE A 9 -2.33 1.88 13.39
C ILE A 9 -2.42 1.53 11.91
N CYS A 10 -1.45 0.78 11.37
CA CYS A 10 -1.48 0.34 9.98
C CYS A 10 -2.75 -0.50 9.69
N ARG A 11 -3.05 -1.49 10.54
CA ARG A 11 -4.26 -2.33 10.42
C ARG A 11 -5.54 -1.49 10.45
N LEU A 12 -5.63 -0.53 11.37
CA LEU A 12 -6.79 0.36 11.44
C LEU A 12 -6.98 1.19 10.16
N LYS A 13 -5.90 1.61 9.49
CA LYS A 13 -6.01 2.31 8.20
C LYS A 13 -6.43 1.38 7.08
N LEU A 14 -5.95 0.13 7.08
CA LEU A 14 -6.40 -0.89 6.14
C LEU A 14 -7.89 -1.17 6.27
N GLU A 15 -8.39 -1.35 7.49
CA GLU A 15 -9.81 -1.59 7.74
C GLU A 15 -10.68 -0.44 7.20
N LYS A 16 -10.26 0.80 7.45
CA LYS A 16 -10.96 2.00 6.97
C LYS A 16 -10.96 2.11 5.45
N GLY A 17 -9.83 1.81 4.81
CA GLY A 17 -9.71 1.85 3.35
C GLY A 17 -10.53 0.76 2.69
N ILE A 18 -10.50 -0.48 3.21
CA ILE A 18 -11.33 -1.60 2.74
C ILE A 18 -12.81 -1.23 2.81
N GLN A 19 -13.28 -0.66 3.92
CA GLN A 19 -14.67 -0.22 4.07
C GLN A 19 -15.03 0.94 3.14
N LYS A 20 -14.16 1.95 3.00
CA LYS A 20 -14.42 3.12 2.15
C LYS A 20 -14.47 2.75 0.67
N PHE A 21 -13.55 1.88 0.25
CA PHE A 21 -13.38 1.52 -1.14
C PHE A 21 -14.16 0.28 -1.54
N ASP A 22 -14.74 -0.49 -0.61
CA ASP A 22 -15.40 -1.75 -0.94
C ASP A 22 -14.46 -2.68 -1.74
N LEU A 23 -13.24 -2.85 -1.22
CA LEU A 23 -12.17 -3.67 -1.80
C LEU A 23 -11.75 -4.76 -0.81
N GLU A 24 -11.23 -5.87 -1.32
CA GLU A 24 -11.00 -7.07 -0.51
C GLU A 24 -9.61 -7.10 0.12
N LEU A 25 -8.59 -6.61 -0.59
CA LEU A 25 -7.19 -6.68 -0.18
C LEU A 25 -6.67 -5.29 0.16
N GLY A 26 -6.06 -5.14 1.33
CA GLY A 26 -5.35 -3.94 1.76
C GLY A 26 -3.94 -4.27 2.23
N ILE A 27 -2.95 -3.48 1.80
CA ILE A 27 -1.54 -3.69 2.12
C ILE A 27 -0.87 -2.37 2.49
N VAL A 28 -0.18 -2.36 3.64
CA VAL A 28 0.86 -1.38 3.97
C VAL A 28 2.21 -2.04 3.76
N SER A 29 3.10 -1.37 3.05
CA SER A 29 4.42 -1.88 2.69
C SER A 29 5.52 -0.88 2.99
N HIS A 30 6.72 -1.39 3.27
CA HIS A 30 7.96 -0.64 3.33
C HIS A 30 8.82 -1.01 2.12
N ILE A 31 9.43 0.00 1.50
CA ILE A 31 10.26 -0.18 0.30
C ILE A 31 11.69 0.17 0.65
N GLU A 32 12.57 -0.82 0.51
CA GLU A 32 13.98 -0.66 0.82
C GLU A 32 14.82 -1.52 -0.13
N ASN A 33 15.91 -0.96 -0.67
CA ASN A 33 16.85 -1.69 -1.54
C ASN A 33 16.17 -2.50 -2.68
N ASN A 34 15.15 -1.91 -3.31
CA ASN A 34 14.34 -2.54 -4.37
C ASN A 34 13.55 -3.79 -3.92
N ALA A 35 13.33 -3.93 -2.62
CA ALA A 35 12.46 -4.92 -2.00
C ALA A 35 11.18 -4.27 -1.46
N TYR A 36 10.09 -5.00 -1.59
CA TYR A 36 8.74 -4.64 -1.17
C TYR A 36 8.36 -5.50 0.04
N HIS A 37 8.50 -4.94 1.23
CA HIS A 37 8.27 -5.62 2.50
C HIS A 37 6.85 -5.36 2.99
N LEU A 38 6.06 -6.41 3.22
CA LEU A 38 4.72 -6.28 3.77
C LEU A 38 4.79 -5.98 5.27
N VAL A 39 4.29 -4.82 5.67
CA VAL A 39 4.29 -4.36 7.06
C VAL A 39 2.99 -4.78 7.74
N ALA A 40 1.86 -4.53 7.08
CA ALA A 40 0.54 -4.95 7.52
C ALA A 40 -0.29 -5.35 6.31
N VAL A 41 -1.13 -6.36 6.51
CA VAL A 41 -1.97 -6.94 5.45
C VAL A 41 -3.35 -7.17 6.02
N GLN A 42 -4.36 -6.86 5.22
CA GLN A 42 -5.72 -7.34 5.40
C GLN A 42 -6.12 -8.07 4.13
N ASP A 43 -6.15 -9.39 4.22
CA ASP A 43 -6.38 -10.29 3.09
C ASP A 43 -7.31 -11.43 3.53
N PRO A 44 -8.58 -11.46 3.08
CA PRO A 44 -9.51 -12.52 3.44
C PRO A 44 -9.11 -13.89 2.87
N SER A 45 -8.26 -13.92 1.84
CA SER A 45 -7.79 -15.16 1.23
C SER A 45 -6.60 -15.80 1.97
N ASN A 46 -6.00 -15.10 2.93
CA ASN A 46 -4.76 -15.49 3.62
C ASN A 46 -3.62 -15.86 2.64
N THR A 47 -3.58 -15.23 1.48
CA THR A 47 -2.51 -15.41 0.49
C THR A 47 -1.25 -14.66 0.91
N PHE A 48 -1.41 -13.50 1.54
CA PHE A 48 -0.31 -12.63 1.97
C PHE A 48 -0.20 -12.57 3.48
N SER A 49 1.05 -12.57 3.97
CA SER A 49 1.38 -12.43 5.38
C SER A 49 2.22 -11.18 5.63
N ALA A 50 2.03 -10.56 6.80
CA ALA A 50 2.99 -9.56 7.27
C ALA A 50 4.39 -10.21 7.38
N ASN A 51 5.42 -9.44 7.01
CA ASN A 51 6.82 -9.84 6.81
C ASN A 51 7.15 -10.55 5.49
N ASP A 52 6.16 -10.86 4.65
CA ASP A 52 6.46 -11.30 3.28
C ASP A 52 7.26 -10.22 2.54
N THR A 53 8.20 -10.66 1.72
CA THR A 53 9.07 -9.77 0.95
C THR A 53 9.08 -10.19 -0.50
N PHE A 54 8.86 -9.22 -1.38
CA PHE A 54 8.87 -9.42 -2.82
C PHE A 54 9.88 -8.48 -3.47
N PRO A 55 10.45 -8.83 -4.63
CA PRO A 55 11.12 -7.85 -5.47
C PRO A 55 10.14 -6.71 -5.80
N LEU A 56 10.62 -5.47 -5.78
CA LEU A 56 9.78 -4.32 -6.17
C LEU A 56 9.45 -4.32 -7.68
N GLY A 57 10.33 -4.92 -8.48
CA GLY A 57 10.25 -4.94 -9.95
C GLY A 57 8.92 -5.47 -10.46
N ASP A 58 8.31 -4.74 -11.40
CA ASP A 58 6.99 -4.93 -12.04
C ASP A 58 5.75 -5.02 -11.13
N THR A 59 5.82 -4.50 -9.91
CA THR A 59 4.60 -4.23 -9.10
C THR A 59 3.85 -2.99 -9.60
N TYR A 60 2.52 -2.94 -9.42
CA TYR A 60 1.76 -1.69 -9.58
C TYR A 60 2.25 -0.57 -8.62
N CYS A 61 2.80 -0.96 -7.47
CA CYS A 61 3.45 -0.04 -6.52
C CYS A 61 4.66 0.68 -7.14
N ARG A 62 5.31 0.11 -8.16
CA ARG A 62 6.38 0.78 -8.91
C ARG A 62 5.92 2.08 -9.57
N GLU A 63 4.69 2.12 -10.08
CA GLU A 63 4.15 3.34 -10.70
C GLU A 63 3.98 4.46 -9.68
N VAL A 64 3.55 4.14 -8.47
CA VAL A 64 3.44 5.11 -7.36
C VAL A 64 4.80 5.69 -7.00
N ILE A 65 5.84 4.85 -7.02
CA ILE A 65 7.22 5.26 -6.73
C ILE A 65 7.80 6.10 -7.86
N ASN A 66 7.67 5.63 -9.10
CA ASN A 66 8.17 6.31 -10.30
C ASN A 66 7.54 7.70 -10.47
N ARG A 67 6.23 7.81 -10.21
CA ARG A 67 5.47 9.07 -10.34
C ARG A 67 5.53 9.93 -9.08
N ALA A 68 5.99 9.37 -7.96
CA ALA A 68 5.91 9.97 -6.62
C ALA A 68 4.49 10.52 -6.30
N ALA A 69 3.47 9.80 -6.76
CA ALA A 69 2.08 10.26 -6.72
C ALA A 69 1.12 9.07 -6.57
N SER A 70 -0.08 9.35 -6.05
CA SER A 70 -1.13 8.35 -5.94
C SER A 70 -1.53 7.82 -7.33
N VAL A 71 -1.81 6.53 -7.38
CA VAL A 71 -2.24 5.83 -8.60
C VAL A 71 -3.58 5.17 -8.31
N ALA A 72 -4.56 5.45 -9.16
CA ALA A 72 -5.86 4.79 -9.14
C ALA A 72 -6.12 4.21 -10.53
N ILE A 73 -6.37 2.91 -10.59
CA ILE A 73 -6.60 2.16 -11.83
C ILE A 73 -8.01 1.59 -11.77
N PRO A 74 -8.92 2.07 -12.63
CA PRO A 74 -10.23 1.46 -12.83
C PRO A 74 -10.18 0.32 -13.85
N LYS A 75 -11.26 -0.45 -13.92
CA LYS A 75 -11.47 -1.59 -14.84
C LYS A 75 -11.16 -1.28 -16.31
N GLU A 76 -11.35 -0.03 -16.74
CA GLU A 76 -11.35 0.42 -18.14
C GLU A 76 -9.96 0.73 -18.73
N ASN A 77 -8.86 0.56 -17.99
CA ASN A 77 -7.53 0.69 -18.57
C ASN A 77 -7.15 -0.58 -19.37
N GLU A 78 -7.26 -0.50 -20.69
CA GLU A 78 -6.89 -1.55 -21.66
C GLU A 78 -5.37 -1.69 -21.86
N ASP A 79 -4.58 -0.68 -21.48
CA ASP A 79 -3.11 -0.68 -21.57
C ASP A 79 -2.47 -1.50 -20.44
N ARG A 80 -2.60 -2.83 -20.53
CA ARG A 80 -2.12 -3.77 -19.50
C ARG A 80 -0.78 -4.42 -19.90
N ASP A 81 0.34 -3.78 -19.57
CA ASP A 81 1.66 -4.41 -19.58
C ASP A 81 2.10 -4.95 -18.20
N ILE A 82 1.29 -4.73 -17.15
CA ILE A 82 1.62 -5.08 -15.75
C ILE A 82 1.05 -6.46 -15.35
N LYS A 83 1.01 -7.42 -16.29
CA LYS A 83 0.32 -8.71 -16.07
C LYS A 83 1.12 -9.77 -15.30
N ASN A 84 2.39 -9.53 -14.95
CA ASN A 84 3.31 -10.62 -14.59
C ASN A 84 4.08 -10.44 -13.27
N HIS A 85 3.52 -9.74 -12.27
CA HIS A 85 4.18 -9.70 -10.96
C HIS A 85 3.83 -10.92 -10.09
N PRO A 86 4.78 -11.57 -9.39
CA PRO A 86 4.52 -12.67 -8.44
C PRO A 86 3.39 -12.42 -7.41
N LEU A 87 3.25 -11.17 -6.92
CA LEU A 87 2.12 -10.74 -6.06
C LEU A 87 0.74 -10.85 -6.74
N TYR A 88 0.69 -10.82 -8.07
CA TYR A 88 -0.56 -10.71 -8.84
C TYR A 88 -0.68 -11.77 -9.95
N THR A 89 0.33 -12.63 -10.15
CA THR A 89 0.27 -13.85 -10.97
C THR A 89 -0.68 -14.84 -10.30
N GLY A 90 -1.99 -14.62 -10.50
CA GLY A 90 -3.08 -15.33 -9.82
C GLY A 90 -4.24 -14.43 -9.41
N MET A 91 -4.08 -13.11 -9.49
CA MET A 91 -5.09 -12.11 -9.18
C MET A 91 -5.21 -11.13 -10.36
N PRO A 92 -6.20 -11.28 -11.26
CA PRO A 92 -6.49 -10.24 -12.23
C PRO A 92 -6.91 -8.99 -11.43
N LEU A 93 -6.02 -8.01 -11.32
CA LEU A 93 -6.31 -6.75 -10.66
C LEU A 93 -7.27 -5.96 -11.55
N GLU A 94 -8.55 -5.96 -11.19
CA GLU A 94 -9.57 -5.18 -11.89
C GLU A 94 -9.85 -3.82 -11.22
N ALA A 95 -9.40 -3.65 -9.97
CA ALA A 95 -9.47 -2.41 -9.22
C ALA A 95 -8.22 -2.25 -8.36
N TYR A 96 -7.57 -1.09 -8.43
CA TYR A 96 -6.39 -0.78 -7.64
C TYR A 96 -6.34 0.70 -7.28
N ILE A 97 -6.08 1.02 -6.02
CA ILE A 97 -5.78 2.38 -5.57
C ILE A 97 -4.58 2.32 -4.61
N SER A 98 -3.63 3.22 -4.79
CA SER A 98 -2.45 3.30 -3.94
C SER A 98 -1.94 4.72 -3.79
N SER A 99 -1.36 5.01 -2.63
CA SER A 99 -0.76 6.29 -2.29
C SER A 99 0.61 6.08 -1.63
N PRO A 100 1.58 6.96 -1.91
CA PRO A 100 2.89 6.88 -1.30
C PRO A 100 2.82 7.32 0.17
N ILE A 101 3.51 6.58 1.04
CA ILE A 101 3.74 6.97 2.43
C ILE A 101 5.06 7.74 2.47
N LEU A 102 4.98 9.04 2.75
CA LEU A 102 6.13 9.93 2.75
C LEU A 102 6.71 10.08 4.15
N TYR A 103 7.97 9.67 4.31
CA TYR A 103 8.72 9.81 5.56
C TYR A 103 10.00 10.60 5.29
N GLN A 104 10.22 11.67 6.04
CA GLN A 104 11.34 12.60 5.91
C GLN A 104 11.56 13.09 4.47
N GLY A 105 10.47 13.36 3.74
CA GLY A 105 10.51 13.83 2.35
C GLY A 105 10.85 12.74 1.32
N ARG A 106 10.94 11.47 1.73
CA ARG A 106 11.20 10.32 0.85
C ARG A 106 10.03 9.35 0.89
N ILE A 107 9.83 8.60 -0.20
CA ILE A 107 8.88 7.49 -0.19
C ILE A 107 9.47 6.39 0.68
N TRP A 108 8.83 6.16 1.82
CA TRP A 108 9.15 5.05 2.70
C TRP A 108 8.43 3.78 2.24
N GLY A 109 7.22 3.93 1.74
CA GLY A 109 6.35 2.79 1.48
C GLY A 109 5.11 3.16 0.69
N THR A 110 4.21 2.20 0.54
CA THR A 110 2.87 2.48 0.01
C THR A 110 1.79 1.88 0.89
N ILE A 111 0.64 2.55 0.89
CA ILE A 111 -0.64 1.92 1.22
C ILE A 111 -1.37 1.66 -0.10
N ASN A 112 -1.90 0.46 -0.27
CA ASN A 112 -2.69 0.11 -1.44
C ASN A 112 -3.87 -0.79 -1.10
N PHE A 113 -4.87 -0.72 -1.96
CA PHE A 113 -6.07 -1.52 -1.90
C PHE A 113 -6.39 -2.09 -3.28
N SER A 114 -6.88 -3.32 -3.31
CA SER A 114 -7.17 -4.01 -4.55
C SER A 114 -8.29 -5.05 -4.44
N SER A 115 -8.87 -5.40 -5.59
CA SER A 115 -9.81 -6.50 -5.71
C SER A 115 -9.69 -7.17 -7.08
N ARG A 116 -10.13 -8.42 -7.13
CA ARG A 116 -10.39 -9.16 -8.38
C ARG A 116 -11.64 -8.67 -9.10
N GLN A 117 -12.54 -8.03 -8.37
CA GLN A 117 -13.81 -7.55 -8.91
C GLN A 117 -13.61 -6.12 -9.41
N GLY A 118 -13.92 -5.89 -10.69
CA GLY A 118 -13.93 -4.55 -11.24
C GLY A 118 -15.00 -3.68 -10.58
N ARG A 119 -14.71 -2.39 -10.49
CA ARG A 119 -15.61 -1.38 -9.94
C ARG A 119 -15.65 -0.13 -10.82
N ALA A 120 -16.58 0.77 -10.52
CA ALA A 120 -16.59 2.12 -11.06
C ALA A 120 -15.29 2.86 -10.71
N ALA A 121 -14.93 3.85 -11.54
CA ALA A 121 -13.70 4.61 -11.36
C ALA A 121 -13.62 5.29 -10.00
N PHE A 122 -12.42 5.30 -9.42
CA PHE A 122 -12.15 6.02 -8.17
C PHE A 122 -12.31 7.52 -8.41
N THR A 123 -12.98 8.18 -7.48
CA THR A 123 -13.15 9.63 -7.50
C THR A 123 -11.90 10.33 -6.96
N GLN A 124 -11.80 11.64 -7.19
CA GLN A 124 -10.74 12.44 -6.58
C GLN A 124 -10.80 12.40 -5.04
N ASP A 125 -12.01 12.32 -4.47
CA ASP A 125 -12.20 12.18 -3.02
C ASP A 125 -11.69 10.83 -2.50
N ASP A 126 -11.78 9.76 -3.28
CA ASP A 126 -11.19 8.46 -2.92
C ASP A 126 -9.66 8.53 -2.87
N ILE A 127 -9.05 9.24 -3.83
CA ILE A 127 -7.61 9.48 -3.86
C ILE A 127 -7.17 10.29 -2.64
N TYR A 128 -7.85 11.41 -2.36
CA TYR A 128 -7.54 12.23 -1.17
C TYR A 128 -7.73 11.47 0.14
N PHE A 129 -8.75 10.61 0.21
CA PHE A 129 -8.93 9.74 1.37
C PHE A 129 -7.74 8.80 1.54
N ASN A 130 -7.27 8.16 0.47
CA ASN A 130 -6.13 7.26 0.51
C ASN A 130 -4.82 7.98 0.89
N GLU A 131 -4.61 9.19 0.37
CA GLU A 131 -3.48 10.03 0.73
C GLU A 131 -3.49 10.42 2.21
N ARG A 132 -4.67 10.68 2.77
CA ARG A 132 -4.82 10.94 4.21
C ARG A 132 -4.48 9.70 5.05
N LEU A 133 -4.89 8.51 4.62
CA LEU A 133 -4.47 7.27 5.29
C LEU A 133 -2.95 7.11 5.28
N ALA A 134 -2.30 7.39 4.13
CA ALA A 134 -0.85 7.34 4.01
C ALA A 134 -0.15 8.37 4.92
N ALA A 135 -0.67 9.60 4.99
CA ALA A 135 -0.14 10.65 5.87
C ALA A 135 -0.29 10.32 7.36
N ASP A 136 -1.39 9.67 7.75
CA ASP A 136 -1.58 9.20 9.13
C ASP A 136 -0.56 8.11 9.51
N ILE A 137 -0.26 7.18 8.59
CA ILE A 137 0.79 6.16 8.79
C ILE A 137 2.15 6.82 8.93
N ALA A 138 2.47 7.78 8.04
CA ALA A 138 3.71 8.54 8.13
C ALA A 138 3.86 9.28 9.47
N SER A 139 2.79 9.90 9.95
CA SER A 139 2.76 10.57 11.25
C SER A 139 3.04 9.61 12.41
N SER A 140 2.53 8.39 12.33
CA SER A 140 2.81 7.34 13.30
C SER A 140 4.27 6.85 13.27
N LEU A 141 4.88 6.75 12.07
CA LEU A 141 6.32 6.47 11.93
C LEU A 141 7.16 7.52 12.68
N TYR A 142 6.81 8.81 12.56
CA TYR A 142 7.52 9.89 13.26
C TYR A 142 7.37 9.79 14.77
N ALA A 143 6.18 9.44 15.26
CA ALA A 143 5.93 9.28 16.69
C ALA A 143 6.74 8.08 17.25
N ALA A 144 6.77 6.96 16.53
CA ALA A 144 7.50 5.77 16.93
C ALA A 144 9.02 6.00 17.00
N GLU A 145 9.62 6.73 16.05
CA GLU A 145 11.05 7.10 16.12
C GLU A 145 11.37 7.99 17.34
N LYS A 146 10.54 8.99 17.61
CA LYS A 146 10.74 9.90 18.76
C LYS A 146 10.71 9.17 20.10
N ILE A 147 9.88 8.12 20.21
CA ILE A 147 9.75 7.32 21.43
C ILE A 147 10.91 6.32 21.57
N THR A 148 11.38 5.75 20.47
CA THR A 148 12.37 4.66 20.49
C THR A 148 13.83 5.13 20.43
N GLY A 149 14.09 6.37 19.99
CA GLY A 149 15.44 6.93 19.84
C GLY A 149 16.33 6.22 18.81
N LYS A 150 15.79 5.22 18.10
CA LYS A 150 16.42 4.50 17.01
C LYS A 150 15.74 4.88 15.70
N LYS A 151 16.53 5.20 14.68
CA LYS A 151 16.03 5.16 13.30
C LYS A 151 15.65 3.71 13.03
N ASN A 152 14.38 3.46 12.72
CA ASN A 152 13.93 2.09 12.46
C ASN A 152 14.23 1.63 11.02
N TYR A 153 15.08 2.37 10.29
CA TYR A 153 15.26 2.32 8.82
C TYR A 153 16.72 2.53 8.37
N GLU A 154 17.68 1.89 9.05
CA GLU A 154 19.06 1.73 8.55
C GLU A 154 19.41 0.25 8.38
#